data_AF-A0A371CGK3-F1
#
_entry.id   AF-A0A371CGK3-F1
#
_cell.length_a   1.000
_cell.length_b   1.000
_cell.length_c   1.000
_cell.angle_alpha   90.00
_cell.angle_beta   90.00
_cell.angle_gamma   90.00
#
_symmetry.space_group_name_H-M   'P 1'
#
loop_
_entity.id
_entity.type
_entity.pdbx_description
1 polymer ?
#
loop_
_entity_poly.entity_id
_entity_poly.type
_entity_poly.pdbx_seq_one_letter_code
_entity_poly.pdbx_strand_id
1 'polypeptide(L)'
;LPLLDPNPPPYVPTGRYTAERRERFRAHHAQWLLPAELDVLDDFMCKQQGAFAWDDSERGSFRRDMFPPVRFPVIPHVPWVEKNFPIPPGIYAQAAALIQRKIAAGVYEPSNASYRSRWFCVLKKDGNIRIVHSLEPLNKVTIQHSGVPPVPDHLAEQFAGRA
;
A
#
# COMPACT_ATOMS: atom_id res chain seq x y z
N LEU A 1 -5.88 -14.03 15.70
CA LEU A 1 -5.37 -14.90 14.61
C LEU A 1 -6.31 -16.08 14.48
N PRO A 2 -6.53 -16.64 13.28
CA PRO A 2 -7.40 -17.81 13.13
C PRO A 2 -6.81 -18.99 13.90
N LEU A 3 -7.68 -19.89 14.39
CA LEU A 3 -7.21 -21.17 14.93
C LEU A 3 -6.63 -21.99 13.77
N LEU A 4 -5.36 -22.37 13.89
CA LEU A 4 -4.69 -23.23 12.91
C LEU A 4 -4.74 -24.67 13.38
N ASP A 5 -5.05 -25.56 12.45
CA ASP A 5 -5.01 -26.99 12.67
C ASP A 5 -3.60 -27.48 12.33
N PRO A 6 -2.89 -28.18 13.24
CA PRO A 6 -1.60 -28.81 12.93
C PRO A 6 -1.69 -29.83 11.79
N ASN A 7 -2.88 -30.40 11.53
CA ASN A 7 -3.16 -31.32 10.44
C ASN A 7 -4.24 -30.72 9.52
N PRO A 8 -3.90 -29.69 8.73
CA PRO A 8 -4.87 -28.97 7.93
C PRO A 8 -5.48 -29.85 6.84
N PRO A 9 -6.72 -29.54 6.40
CA PRO A 9 -7.30 -30.23 5.26
C PRO A 9 -6.48 -29.98 3.98
N PRO A 10 -6.59 -30.87 2.97
CA PRO A 10 -5.94 -30.64 1.68
C PRO A 10 -6.29 -29.27 1.11
N TYR A 11 -5.28 -28.61 0.54
CA TYR A 11 -5.45 -27.29 -0.05
C TYR A 11 -6.56 -27.26 -1.10
N VAL A 12 -7.43 -26.27 -0.99
CA VAL A 12 -8.44 -25.90 -2.00
C VAL A 12 -8.28 -24.42 -2.32
N PRO A 13 -8.21 -24.04 -3.61
CA PRO A 13 -8.17 -22.63 -4.01
C PRO A 13 -9.32 -21.83 -3.40
N THR A 14 -8.99 -20.80 -2.63
CA THR A 14 -9.97 -20.06 -1.83
C THR A 14 -9.86 -18.57 -2.09
N GLY A 15 -10.87 -17.99 -2.75
CA GLY A 15 -10.95 -16.56 -3.04
C GLY A 15 -9.68 -16.03 -3.73
N ARG A 16 -8.96 -15.13 -3.06
CA ARG A 16 -7.70 -14.55 -3.55
C ARG A 16 -6.52 -15.52 -3.53
N TYR A 17 -6.59 -16.64 -2.82
CA TYR A 17 -5.46 -17.57 -2.71
C TYR A 17 -5.57 -18.71 -3.74
N THR A 18 -5.20 -18.40 -4.98
CA THR A 18 -5.22 -19.31 -6.15
C THR A 18 -4.04 -20.29 -6.15
N ALA A 19 -4.13 -21.36 -6.94
CA ALA A 19 -3.05 -22.35 -7.08
C ALA A 19 -1.71 -21.73 -7.54
N GLU A 20 -1.74 -20.80 -8.51
CA GLU A 20 -0.53 -20.09 -8.97
C GLU A 20 0.13 -19.28 -7.84
N ARG A 21 -0.69 -18.53 -7.07
CA ARG A 21 -0.22 -17.75 -5.91
C ARG A 21 0.36 -18.68 -4.83
N ARG A 22 -0.27 -19.83 -4.58
CA ARG A 22 0.24 -20.86 -3.67
C ARG A 22 1.60 -21.38 -4.10
N GLU A 23 1.75 -21.78 -5.35
CA GLU A 23 3.02 -22.32 -5.88
C GLU A 23 4.16 -21.31 -5.74
N ARG A 24 3.92 -20.04 -6.11
CA ARG A 24 4.90 -18.96 -5.91
C ARG A 24 5.25 -18.76 -4.44
N PHE A 25 4.25 -18.81 -3.56
CA PHE A 25 4.46 -18.64 -2.12
C PHE A 25 5.27 -19.79 -1.52
N ARG A 26 4.94 -21.03 -1.89
CA ARG A 26 5.69 -22.22 -1.50
C ARG A 26 7.12 -22.18 -2.04
N ALA A 27 7.34 -21.77 -3.30
CA ALA A 27 8.68 -21.70 -3.87
C ALA A 27 9.62 -20.76 -3.07
N HIS A 28 9.11 -19.66 -2.54
CA HIS A 28 9.90 -18.75 -1.70
C HIS A 28 10.19 -19.30 -0.29
N HIS A 29 9.31 -20.14 0.25
CA HIS A 29 9.39 -20.62 1.64
C HIS A 29 9.85 -22.07 1.80
N ALA A 30 9.87 -22.87 0.72
CA ALA A 30 10.22 -24.29 0.75
C ALA A 30 11.65 -24.58 1.20
N GLN A 31 12.53 -23.59 1.13
CA GLN A 31 13.90 -23.68 1.63
C GLN A 31 13.96 -23.68 3.17
N TRP A 32 12.97 -23.11 3.86
CA TRP A 32 13.04 -22.85 5.31
C TRP A 32 11.92 -23.56 6.10
N LEU A 33 10.86 -24.00 5.43
CA LEU A 33 9.72 -24.69 6.04
C LEU A 33 9.65 -26.14 5.59
N LEU A 34 9.29 -27.02 6.53
CA LEU A 34 8.99 -28.42 6.26
C LEU A 34 7.70 -28.56 5.42
N PRO A 35 7.51 -29.68 4.70
CA PRO A 35 6.29 -29.90 3.91
C PRO A 35 4.99 -29.73 4.72
N ALA A 36 4.95 -30.27 5.94
CA ALA A 36 3.79 -30.13 6.84
C ALA A 36 3.57 -28.67 7.30
N GLU A 37 4.64 -27.90 7.50
CA GLU A 37 4.53 -26.47 7.85
C GLU A 37 4.01 -25.65 6.68
N LEU A 38 4.36 -26.01 5.44
CA LEU A 38 3.78 -25.41 4.24
C LEU A 38 2.29 -25.72 4.10
N ASP A 39 1.84 -26.90 4.53
CA ASP A 39 0.42 -27.24 4.53
C ASP A 39 -0.35 -26.36 5.53
N VAL A 40 0.21 -26.16 6.73
CA VAL A 40 -0.37 -25.25 7.74
C VAL A 40 -0.38 -23.80 7.26
N LEU A 41 0.67 -23.39 6.56
CA LEU A 41 0.76 -22.06 5.95
C LEU A 41 -0.32 -21.86 4.89
N ASP A 42 -0.56 -22.84 4.03
CA ASP A 42 -1.62 -22.75 3.03
C ASP A 42 -3.01 -22.63 3.68
N ASP A 43 -3.28 -23.39 4.74
CA ASP A 43 -4.52 -23.28 5.51
C ASP A 43 -4.69 -21.89 6.14
N PHE A 44 -3.62 -21.33 6.72
CA PHE A 44 -3.60 -19.96 7.21
C PHE A 44 -3.94 -18.95 6.10
N MET A 45 -3.28 -19.08 4.93
CA MET A 45 -3.51 -18.21 3.78
C MET A 45 -4.94 -18.32 3.25
N CYS A 46 -5.52 -19.52 3.19
CA CYS A 46 -6.93 -19.73 2.84
C CYS A 46 -7.87 -19.04 3.84
N LYS A 47 -7.67 -19.26 5.14
CA LYS A 47 -8.48 -18.67 6.22
C LYS A 47 -8.38 -17.14 6.26
N GLN A 48 -7.26 -16.57 5.84
CA GLN A 48 -6.99 -15.13 5.86
C GLN A 48 -6.86 -14.51 4.46
N GLN A 49 -7.43 -15.14 3.44
CA GLN A 49 -7.23 -14.73 2.04
C GLN A 49 -7.56 -13.25 1.77
N GLY A 50 -8.53 -12.68 2.51
CA GLY A 50 -8.94 -11.28 2.37
C GLY A 50 -8.01 -10.26 3.04
N ALA A 51 -7.10 -10.72 3.91
CA ALA A 51 -6.11 -9.85 4.58
C ALA A 51 -4.91 -9.53 3.68
N PHE A 52 -4.68 -10.35 2.65
CA PHE A 52 -3.58 -10.18 1.70
C PHE A 52 -4.08 -9.50 0.42
N ALA A 53 -3.24 -8.63 -0.13
CA ALA A 53 -3.43 -8.01 -1.43
C ALA A 53 -2.27 -8.43 -2.34
N TRP A 54 -2.60 -9.04 -3.47
CA TRP A 54 -1.64 -9.51 -4.46
C TRP A 54 -1.50 -8.52 -5.63
N ASP A 55 -2.51 -7.69 -5.84
CA ASP A 55 -2.50 -6.60 -6.82
C ASP A 55 -3.24 -5.36 -6.30
N ASP A 56 -3.19 -4.27 -7.07
CA ASP A 56 -3.78 -2.98 -6.70
C ASP A 56 -5.32 -3.02 -6.56
N SER A 57 -6.00 -3.99 -7.20
CA SER A 57 -7.46 -4.14 -7.13
C SER A 57 -7.93 -4.76 -5.81
N GLU A 58 -7.05 -5.53 -5.17
CA GLU A 58 -7.31 -6.22 -3.90
C GLU A 58 -6.98 -5.36 -2.67
N ARG A 59 -6.48 -4.15 -2.89
CA ARG A 59 -6.08 -3.19 -1.86
C ARG A 59 -7.22 -2.92 -0.87
N GLY A 60 -6.88 -2.98 0.42
CA GLY A 60 -7.81 -2.59 1.48
C GLY A 60 -8.09 -1.09 1.50
N SER A 61 -9.31 -0.72 1.89
CA SER A 61 -9.66 0.66 2.25
C SER A 61 -10.12 0.70 3.70
N PHE A 62 -9.81 1.79 4.42
CA PHE A 62 -10.35 1.98 5.75
C PHE A 62 -11.87 2.12 5.67
N ARG A 63 -12.57 1.42 6.56
CA ARG A 63 -14.02 1.58 6.65
C ARG A 63 -14.33 2.99 7.14
N ARG A 64 -15.18 3.70 6.38
CA ARG A 64 -15.52 5.12 6.63
C ARG A 64 -16.29 5.36 7.93
N ASP A 65 -16.94 4.33 8.46
CA ASP A 65 -17.65 4.36 9.74
C ASP A 65 -16.70 4.37 10.94
N MET A 66 -15.53 3.73 10.81
CA MET A 66 -14.49 3.78 11.83
C MET A 66 -13.49 4.93 11.61
N PHE A 67 -13.19 5.22 10.35
CA PHE A 67 -12.21 6.24 9.96
C PHE A 67 -12.87 7.26 9.02
N PRO A 68 -13.49 8.31 9.57
CA PRO A 68 -14.10 9.35 8.76
C PRO A 68 -13.04 10.11 7.95
N PRO A 69 -13.43 10.80 6.86
CA PRO A 69 -12.51 11.61 6.08
C PRO A 69 -11.75 12.64 6.93
N VAL A 70 -10.43 12.69 6.76
CA VAL A 70 -9.56 13.61 7.49
C VAL A 70 -9.77 15.04 6.98
N ARG A 71 -9.99 15.98 7.90
CA ARG A 71 -9.97 17.42 7.60
C ARG A 71 -8.57 17.96 7.87
N PHE A 72 -7.93 18.50 6.83
CA PHE A 72 -6.60 19.12 6.98
C PHE A 72 -6.73 20.45 7.73
N PRO A 73 -6.08 20.61 8.90
CA PRO A 73 -6.04 21.89 9.58
C PRO A 73 -5.09 22.81 8.82
N VAL A 74 -5.60 23.93 8.30
CA VAL A 74 -4.83 24.88 7.49
C VAL A 74 -5.01 26.30 8.01
N ILE A 75 -3.97 27.12 7.91
CA ILE A 75 -4.08 28.57 8.14
C ILE A 75 -4.81 29.24 6.97
N PRO A 76 -5.36 30.46 7.14
CA PRO A 76 -5.93 31.22 6.02
C PRO A 76 -4.89 31.41 4.90
N HIS A 77 -5.27 31.02 3.68
CA HIS A 77 -4.40 31.09 2.50
C HIS A 77 -5.22 31.21 1.22
N VAL A 78 -4.53 31.54 0.13
CA VAL A 78 -5.10 31.54 -1.22
C VAL A 78 -4.77 30.20 -1.90
N PRO A 79 -5.74 29.52 -2.54
CA PRO A 79 -5.46 28.33 -3.34
C PRO A 79 -4.41 28.59 -4.42
N TRP A 80 -3.57 27.60 -4.71
CA TRP A 80 -2.48 27.74 -5.68
C TRP A 80 -2.74 26.89 -6.93
N VAL A 81 -2.25 27.40 -8.07
CA VAL A 81 -2.22 26.67 -9.34
C VAL A 81 -0.80 26.70 -9.87
N GLU A 82 -0.07 25.59 -9.70
CA GLU A 82 1.28 25.45 -10.21
C GLU A 82 1.30 24.73 -11.56
N LYS A 83 2.28 25.08 -12.41
CA LYS A 83 2.54 24.40 -13.68
C LYS A 83 3.30 23.10 -13.43
N ASN A 84 2.76 21.97 -13.91
CA ASN A 84 3.42 20.67 -13.79
C ASN A 84 4.73 20.60 -14.57
N PHE A 85 5.66 19.78 -14.07
CA PHE A 85 6.88 19.43 -14.79
C PHE A 85 6.53 18.67 -16.07
N PRO A 86 7.25 18.91 -17.19
CA PRO A 86 7.09 18.09 -18.39
C PRO A 86 7.40 16.62 -18.10
N ILE A 87 6.56 15.72 -18.59
CA ILE A 87 6.83 14.28 -18.50
C ILE A 87 7.80 13.92 -19.64
N PRO A 88 8.97 13.33 -19.34
CA PRO A 88 9.90 12.90 -20.38
C PRO A 88 9.24 11.92 -21.37
N PRO A 89 9.47 12.06 -22.69
CA PRO A 89 8.80 11.23 -23.70
C PRO A 89 8.97 9.72 -23.48
N GLY A 90 10.16 9.28 -23.05
CA GLY A 90 10.46 7.86 -22.82
C GLY A 90 9.64 7.19 -21.71
N ILE A 91 9.10 7.97 -20.77
CA ILE A 91 8.28 7.43 -19.66
C ILE A 91 6.80 7.80 -19.77
N TYR A 92 6.40 8.50 -20.83
CA TYR A 92 5.05 9.05 -20.98
C TYR A 92 3.97 7.95 -20.96
N ALA A 93 4.16 6.91 -21.78
CA ALA A 93 3.21 5.79 -21.87
C ALA A 93 3.06 5.08 -20.51
N GLN A 94 4.16 4.87 -19.79
CA GLN A 94 4.14 4.27 -18.46
C GLN A 94 3.42 5.17 -17.44
N ALA A 95 3.67 6.49 -17.49
CA ALA A 95 3.03 7.46 -16.60
C ALA A 95 1.51 7.52 -16.82
N ALA A 96 1.08 7.54 -18.08
CA ALA A 96 -0.33 7.50 -18.44
C ALA A 96 -1.01 6.21 -17.95
N ALA A 97 -0.40 5.04 -18.20
CA ALA A 97 -0.92 3.76 -17.72
C ALA A 97 -0.99 3.70 -16.18
N LEU A 98 -0.01 4.26 -15.48
CA LEU A 98 -0.03 4.32 -14.02
C LEU A 98 -1.16 5.21 -13.48
N ILE A 99 -1.42 6.37 -14.09
CA ILE A 99 -2.54 7.24 -13.72
C ILE A 99 -3.86 6.51 -13.95
N GLN A 100 -4.04 5.86 -15.10
CA GLN A 100 -5.26 5.11 -15.40
C GLN A 100 -5.51 3.98 -14.40
N ARG A 101 -4.46 3.21 -14.04
CA ARG A 101 -4.56 2.20 -12.98
C ARG A 101 -4.97 2.80 -11.63
N LYS A 102 -4.42 3.96 -11.26
CA LYS A 102 -4.79 4.66 -10.02
C LYS A 102 -6.24 5.16 -10.03
N ILE A 103 -6.76 5.58 -11.18
CA ILE A 103 -8.18 5.94 -11.34
C ILE A 103 -9.05 4.68 -11.22
N ALA A 104 -8.72 3.60 -11.93
CA ALA A 104 -9.46 2.34 -11.86
C ALA A 104 -9.50 1.75 -10.44
N ALA A 105 -8.40 1.87 -9.69
CA ALA A 105 -8.30 1.44 -8.30
C ALA A 105 -8.97 2.42 -7.29
N GLY A 106 -9.58 3.51 -7.75
CA GLY A 106 -10.25 4.51 -6.90
C GLY A 106 -9.30 5.32 -6.03
N VAL A 107 -8.01 5.39 -6.36
CA VAL A 107 -7.02 6.26 -5.69
C VAL A 107 -7.19 7.71 -6.15
N TYR A 108 -7.38 7.88 -7.45
CA TYR A 108 -7.50 9.18 -8.11
C TYR A 108 -8.89 9.33 -8.71
N GLU A 109 -9.38 10.56 -8.68
CA GLU A 109 -10.63 10.95 -9.30
C GLU A 109 -10.42 12.26 -10.09
N PRO A 110 -11.11 12.46 -11.22
CA PRO A 110 -11.19 13.76 -11.85
C PRO A 110 -11.76 14.79 -10.89
N SER A 111 -11.17 15.98 -10.83
CA SER A 111 -11.60 17.04 -9.92
C SER A 111 -11.46 18.42 -10.58
N ASN A 112 -12.38 19.32 -10.23
CA ASN A 112 -12.38 20.74 -10.61
C ASN A 112 -11.95 21.63 -9.44
N ALA A 113 -10.94 21.19 -8.69
CA ALA A 113 -10.46 21.90 -7.50
C ALA A 113 -9.72 23.20 -7.85
N SER A 114 -9.79 24.18 -6.95
CA SER A 114 -8.98 25.41 -7.01
C SER A 114 -7.50 25.20 -6.68
N TYR A 115 -7.11 23.97 -6.31
CA TYR A 115 -5.74 23.59 -6.00
C TYR A 115 -5.14 22.75 -7.13
N ARG A 116 -3.94 23.11 -7.57
CA ARG A 116 -3.13 22.28 -8.47
C ARG A 116 -1.68 22.31 -8.02
N SER A 117 -1.25 21.23 -7.37
CA SER A 117 0.15 21.02 -6.99
C SER A 117 0.92 20.34 -8.12
N ARG A 118 2.23 20.61 -8.19
CA ARG A 118 3.13 19.90 -9.10
C ARG A 118 3.24 18.42 -8.74
N TRP A 119 3.58 17.62 -9.73
CA TRP A 119 4.00 16.24 -9.54
C TRP A 119 5.01 15.85 -10.61
N PHE A 120 5.79 14.80 -10.34
CA PHE A 120 6.78 14.25 -11.26
C PHE A 120 6.92 12.74 -11.07
N CYS A 121 7.59 12.08 -12.01
CA CYS A 121 7.88 10.65 -11.95
C CYS A 121 9.32 10.40 -11.53
N VAL A 122 9.54 9.39 -10.69
CA VAL A 122 10.85 8.89 -10.29
C VAL A 122 10.99 7.45 -10.73
N LEU A 123 12.11 7.10 -11.37
CA LEU A 123 12.46 5.72 -11.71
C LEU A 123 12.91 4.96 -10.46
N LYS A 124 12.39 3.75 -10.29
CA LYS A 124 12.76 2.82 -9.22
C LYS A 124 13.78 1.81 -9.77
N LYS A 125 14.48 1.10 -8.86
CA LYS A 125 15.56 0.15 -9.21
C LYS A 125 15.08 -1.02 -10.09
N ASP A 126 13.79 -1.35 -10.00
CA ASP A 126 13.10 -2.37 -10.79
C ASP A 126 12.67 -1.88 -12.18
N GLY A 127 13.02 -0.66 -12.57
CA GLY A 127 12.65 -0.06 -13.86
C GLY A 127 11.25 0.54 -13.90
N ASN A 128 10.44 0.34 -12.85
CA ASN A 128 9.13 0.95 -12.74
C ASN A 128 9.21 2.43 -12.36
N ILE A 129 8.15 3.18 -12.67
CA ILE A 129 8.02 4.58 -12.26
C ILE A 129 7.13 4.74 -11.03
N ARG A 130 7.43 5.75 -10.21
CA ARG A 130 6.59 6.20 -9.10
C ARG A 130 6.24 7.68 -9.29
N ILE A 131 4.96 8.01 -9.17
CA ILE A 131 4.49 9.40 -9.14
C ILE A 131 4.73 9.97 -7.74
N VAL A 132 5.34 11.15 -7.69
CA VAL A 132 5.58 11.95 -6.49
C VAL A 132 4.84 13.26 -6.64
N HIS A 133 3.97 13.56 -5.66
CA HIS A 133 3.29 14.84 -5.56
C HIS A 133 4.15 15.82 -4.78
N SER A 134 4.42 16.98 -5.37
CA SER A 134 5.14 18.10 -4.77
C SER A 134 4.17 18.85 -3.85
N LEU A 135 4.11 18.46 -2.58
CA LEU A 135 3.16 19.00 -1.62
C LEU A 135 3.74 20.14 -0.76
N GLU A 136 4.86 20.75 -1.19
CA GLU A 136 5.48 21.86 -0.46
C GLU A 136 4.52 23.04 -0.22
N PRO A 137 3.68 23.47 -1.18
CA PRO A 137 2.70 24.52 -0.93
C PRO A 137 1.67 24.12 0.14
N LEU A 138 1.18 22.88 0.11
CA LEU A 138 0.23 22.36 1.09
C LEU A 138 0.86 22.28 2.48
N ASN A 139 2.11 21.79 2.56
CA ASN A 139 2.83 21.67 3.82
C ASN A 139 3.10 23.04 4.48
N LYS A 140 3.26 24.12 3.71
CA LYS A 140 3.44 25.49 4.24
C LYS A 140 2.19 26.03 4.94
N VAL A 141 1.01 25.63 4.47
CA VAL A 141 -0.27 26.13 5.01
C VAL A 141 -0.89 25.17 6.02
N THR A 142 -0.42 23.92 6.08
CA THR A 142 -0.93 22.91 7.01
C THR A 142 -0.39 23.16 8.42
N ILE A 143 -1.29 23.22 9.40
CA ILE A 143 -0.93 23.33 10.82
C ILE A 143 -0.29 22.01 11.25
N GLN A 144 0.93 22.09 11.78
CA GLN A 144 1.70 20.92 12.18
C GLN A 144 1.15 20.30 13.47
N HIS A 145 1.07 18.97 13.47
CA HIS A 145 0.75 18.20 14.67
C HIS A 145 2.04 17.87 15.43
N SER A 146 2.03 17.96 16.76
CA SER A 146 3.20 17.70 17.62
C SER A 146 3.48 16.22 17.85
N GLY A 147 2.65 15.32 17.34
CA GLY A 147 2.82 13.88 17.46
C GLY A 147 4.06 13.41 16.70
N VAL A 148 5.08 13.02 17.46
CA VAL A 148 6.29 12.39 16.93
C VAL A 148 6.06 10.87 16.94
N PRO A 149 6.33 10.16 15.82
CA PRO A 149 6.32 8.69 15.84
C PRO A 149 7.27 8.16 16.93
N PRO A 150 6.97 7.01 17.56
CA PRO A 150 7.88 6.41 18.51
C PRO A 150 9.23 6.10 17.85
N VAL A 151 10.32 6.26 18.60
CA VAL A 151 11.66 5.89 18.13
C VAL A 151 11.69 4.37 17.93
N PRO A 152 12.00 3.87 16.70
CA PRO A 152 11.96 2.44 16.41
C PRO A 152 12.82 1.59 17.35
N ASP A 153 14.01 2.08 17.73
CA ASP A 153 14.92 1.36 18.62
C ASP A 153 14.32 1.19 20.01
N HIS A 154 13.76 2.25 20.60
CA HIS A 154 13.07 2.15 21.89
C HIS A 154 11.87 1.20 21.84
N LEU A 155 11.13 1.20 20.73
CA LEU A 155 10.02 0.26 20.54
C LEU A 155 10.54 -1.18 20.46
N ALA A 156 11.64 -1.43 19.74
CA ALA A 156 12.23 -2.75 19.60
C ALA A 156 12.80 -3.29 20.92
N GLU A 157 13.47 -2.44 21.72
CA GLU A 157 14.01 -2.79 23.04
C GLU A 157 12.93 -3.29 24.01
N GLN A 158 11.71 -2.73 23.95
CA GLN A 158 10.58 -3.21 24.76
C GLN A 158 10.23 -4.68 24.49
N PHE A 159 10.52 -5.20 23.30
CA PHE A 159 10.31 -6.60 22.94
C PHE A 159 11.53 -7.49 23.23
N ALA A 160 12.72 -6.90 23.40
CA ALA A 160 13.98 -7.63 23.62
C ALA A 160 14.17 -8.14 25.07
N GLY A 161 13.31 -7.72 26.01
CA GLY A 161 13.47 -7.95 27.47
C GLY A 161 12.63 -9.07 28.10
N ARG A 162 12.08 -10.01 27.34
CA ARG A 162 11.40 -11.21 27.89
C ARG A 162 12.12 -12.48 27.48
N ALA A 163 13.09 -12.88 28.30
CA ALA A 163 13.57 -14.25 28.42
C ALA A 163 13.09 -14.81 29.77
#